data_AF-A0A7K9SFW0-F1
#
_entry.id   AF-A0A7K9SFW0-F1
#
_cell.length_a   1.000
_cell.length_b   1.000
_cell.length_c   1.000
_cell.angle_alpha   90.00
_cell.angle_beta   90.00
_cell.angle_gamma   90.00
#
_symmetry.space_group_name_H-M   'P 1'
#
loop_
_entity.id
_entity.type
_entity.pdbx_description
1 polymer ?
#
loop_
_entity_poly.entity_id
_entity_poly.type
_entity_poly.pdbx_seq_one_letter_code
_entity_poly.pdbx_strand_id
1 'polypeptide(L)'
;MPTSFLGSALRGSFFFIFGLWWSVRYPLRYLRRKGNTENQPSHGVQRVEVFEGAVKAFFALAGILVEQFVPAGPHLQLYSPKTHSWTDLTHWHYSTVYLFFLLSGIVDIVSHSPLKLPPGLDKLSLALALSMEGLLFCFHDYSDAGLDHHLHSLLAVAIFAGALCALLEVFLRDHIILETFRTSSFLLQGSWLWQIGFVLSPPWGGPGWDQTDSNNFTFLTICFCWHYAGALVVLAANSAASRCCNESCQLKFGDIDVELDCGMCIHKGSKSSDGALLPESPSDDK
;
A
#
# COMPACT_ATOMS: atom_id res chain seq x y z
N MET A 1 13.15 -12.55 23.53
CA MET A 1 12.04 -13.53 23.51
C MET A 1 11.77 -13.92 22.06
N PRO A 2 11.44 -15.18 21.75
CA PRO A 2 11.06 -15.56 20.40
C PRO A 2 9.88 -14.71 19.91
N THR A 3 9.89 -14.37 18.62
CA THR A 3 8.78 -13.66 17.99
C THR A 3 7.50 -14.47 18.13
N SER A 4 6.46 -13.90 18.76
CA SER A 4 5.20 -14.63 18.90
C SER A 4 4.55 -14.81 17.54
N PHE A 5 3.94 -15.99 17.30
CA PHE A 5 3.15 -16.26 16.11
C PHE A 5 2.16 -15.13 15.81
N LEU A 6 1.44 -14.69 16.86
CA LEU A 6 0.44 -13.64 16.76
C LEU A 6 1.04 -12.30 16.30
N GLY A 7 2.21 -11.92 16.83
CA GLY A 7 2.89 -10.68 16.42
C GLY A 7 3.29 -10.72 14.95
N SER A 8 3.89 -11.82 14.49
CA SER A 8 4.29 -11.99 13.10
C SER A 8 3.09 -12.06 12.15
N ALA A 9 2.05 -12.81 12.50
CA ALA A 9 0.81 -12.90 11.72
C ALA A 9 0.07 -11.56 11.65
N LEU A 10 0.04 -10.78 12.74
CA LEU A 10 -0.59 -9.47 12.77
C LEU A 10 0.12 -8.49 11.83
N ARG A 11 1.45 -8.35 11.93
CA ARG A 11 2.25 -7.53 11.02
C ARG A 11 2.08 -7.99 9.57
N GLY A 12 2.16 -9.31 9.34
CA GLY A 12 1.98 -9.90 8.01
C GLY A 12 0.62 -9.59 7.40
N SER A 13 -0.43 -9.63 8.21
CA SER A 13 -1.79 -9.30 7.76
C SER A 13 -1.91 -7.84 7.30
N PHE A 14 -1.26 -6.89 7.99
CA PHE A 14 -1.26 -5.49 7.55
C PHE A 14 -0.61 -5.32 6.17
N PHE A 15 0.61 -5.80 5.98
CA PHE A 15 1.29 -5.72 4.69
C PHE A 15 0.51 -6.41 3.58
N PHE A 16 -0.07 -7.58 3.88
CA PHE A 16 -0.85 -8.35 2.91
C PHE A 16 -2.15 -7.62 2.50
N ILE A 17 -2.90 -7.06 3.46
CA ILE A 17 -4.13 -6.32 3.19
C ILE A 17 -3.84 -5.05 2.37
N PHE A 18 -2.80 -4.28 2.72
CA PHE A 18 -2.38 -3.12 1.93
C PHE A 18 -1.93 -3.53 0.52
N GLY A 19 -1.18 -4.63 0.40
CA GLY A 19 -0.79 -5.20 -0.90
C GLY A 19 -2.01 -5.60 -1.75
N LEU A 20 -3.00 -6.28 -1.16
CA LEU A 20 -4.23 -6.65 -1.86
C LEU A 20 -5.03 -5.43 -2.29
N TRP A 21 -5.20 -4.45 -1.40
CA TRP A 21 -5.86 -3.19 -1.69
C TRP A 21 -5.23 -2.48 -2.90
N TRP A 22 -3.90 -2.34 -2.90
CA TRP A 22 -3.14 -1.73 -4.00
C TRP A 22 -3.19 -2.54 -5.29
N SER A 23 -3.21 -3.88 -5.20
CA SER A 23 -3.26 -4.77 -6.37
C SER A 23 -4.54 -4.62 -7.19
N VAL A 24 -5.63 -4.16 -6.57
CA VAL A 24 -6.90 -3.85 -7.25
C VAL A 24 -6.94 -2.37 -7.64
N ARG A 25 -6.52 -1.48 -6.73
CA ARG A 25 -6.60 -0.03 -6.91
C ARG A 25 -5.78 0.47 -8.10
N TYR A 26 -4.53 0.04 -8.27
CA TYR A 26 -3.65 0.57 -9.31
C TYR A 26 -4.07 0.18 -10.73
N PRO A 27 -4.43 -1.09 -11.02
CA PRO A 27 -4.99 -1.44 -12.32
C PRO A 27 -6.27 -0.65 -12.65
N LEU A 28 -7.19 -0.50 -11.69
CA LEU A 28 -8.40 0.30 -11.89
C LEU A 28 -8.10 1.78 -12.17
N ARG A 29 -7.15 2.37 -11.43
CA ARG A 29 -6.69 3.76 -11.68
C ARG A 29 -6.10 3.90 -13.08
N TYR A 30 -5.26 2.95 -13.50
CA TYR A 30 -4.67 2.93 -14.84
C TYR A 30 -5.74 2.85 -15.95
N LEU A 31 -6.72 1.96 -15.81
CA LEU A 31 -7.80 1.79 -16.78
C LEU A 31 -8.70 3.04 -16.86
N ARG A 32 -9.06 3.63 -15.72
CA ARG A 32 -9.88 4.86 -15.68
C ARG A 32 -9.18 6.05 -16.33
N ARG A 33 -7.88 6.23 -16.11
CA ARG A 33 -7.08 7.28 -16.76
C ARG A 33 -6.97 7.08 -18.27
N LYS A 34 -6.94 5.82 -18.74
CA LYS A 34 -6.93 5.52 -20.18
C LYS A 34 -8.28 5.85 -20.85
N GLY A 35 -9.39 5.72 -20.12
CA GLY A 35 -10.75 5.92 -20.65
C GLY A 35 -11.29 7.35 -20.55
N ASN A 36 -10.77 8.19 -19.64
CA ASN A 36 -11.27 9.56 -19.43
C ASN A 36 -10.15 10.59 -19.58
N THR A 37 -10.28 11.52 -20.52
CA THR A 37 -9.29 12.57 -20.86
C THR A 37 -9.26 13.75 -19.88
N GLU A 38 -10.16 13.80 -18.89
CA GLU A 38 -10.16 14.85 -17.88
C GLU A 38 -9.10 14.61 -16.79
N ASN A 39 -8.03 15.40 -16.86
CA ASN A 39 -6.82 15.35 -16.02
C ASN A 39 -6.98 15.89 -14.59
N GLN A 40 -8.20 16.04 -14.06
CA GLN A 40 -8.41 16.56 -12.70
C GLN A 40 -8.55 15.38 -11.71
N PRO A 41 -7.73 15.30 -10.64
CA PRO A 41 -7.93 14.31 -9.59
C PRO A 41 -9.28 14.60 -8.92
N SER A 42 -10.28 13.76 -9.19
CA SER A 42 -11.59 13.91 -8.58
C SER A 42 -11.47 13.92 -7.04
N HIS A 43 -12.34 14.69 -6.38
CA HIS A 43 -12.44 14.76 -4.91
C HIS A 43 -12.50 13.37 -4.23
N GLY A 44 -12.99 12.35 -4.94
CA GLY A 44 -12.98 10.95 -4.49
C GLY A 44 -11.59 10.33 -4.38
N VAL A 45 -10.66 10.65 -5.29
CA VAL A 45 -9.29 10.10 -5.26
C VAL A 45 -8.52 10.63 -4.06
N GLN A 46 -8.63 11.93 -3.78
CA GLN A 46 -8.01 12.58 -2.62
C GLN A 46 -8.54 11.97 -1.31
N ARG A 47 -9.85 11.73 -1.21
CA ARG A 47 -10.46 11.12 -0.02
C ARG A 47 -9.93 9.72 0.26
N VAL A 48 -9.68 8.93 -0.79
CA VAL A 48 -9.12 7.58 -0.66
C VAL A 48 -7.66 7.63 -0.17
N GLU A 49 -6.86 8.58 -0.65
CA GLU A 49 -5.46 8.74 -0.21
C GLU A 49 -5.36 9.18 1.25
N VAL A 50 -6.19 10.14 1.66
CA VAL A 50 -6.30 10.55 3.08
C VAL A 50 -6.75 9.41 3.96
N PHE A 51 -7.73 8.62 3.52
CA PHE A 51 -8.21 7.45 4.27
C PHE A 51 -7.11 6.40 4.44
N GLU A 52 -6.34 6.12 3.37
CA GLU A 52 -5.21 5.19 3.42
C GLU A 52 -4.13 5.65 4.42
N GLY A 53 -3.77 6.94 4.37
CA GLY A 53 -2.86 7.55 5.34
C GLY A 53 -3.38 7.46 6.78
N ALA A 54 -4.67 7.70 7.00
CA ALA A 54 -5.31 7.60 8.31
C ALA A 54 -5.31 6.17 8.86
N VAL A 55 -5.63 5.18 8.03
CA VAL A 55 -5.59 3.75 8.40
C VAL A 55 -4.17 3.34 8.77
N LYS A 56 -3.18 3.71 7.96
CA LYS A 56 -1.76 3.46 8.22
C LYS A 56 -1.30 4.10 9.55
N ALA A 57 -1.60 5.38 9.76
CA ALA A 57 -1.25 6.09 10.98
C ALA A 57 -1.92 5.48 12.23
N PHE A 58 -3.20 5.15 12.14
CA PHE A 58 -3.94 4.53 13.25
C PHE A 58 -3.32 3.20 13.67
N PHE A 59 -3.07 2.29 12.72
CA PHE A 59 -2.50 0.98 13.05
C PHE A 59 -1.06 1.07 13.54
N ALA A 60 -0.26 1.98 12.99
CA ALA A 60 1.09 2.24 13.48
C ALA A 60 1.07 2.76 14.93
N LEU A 61 0.18 3.71 15.25
CA LEU A 61 0.01 4.20 16.62
C LEU A 61 -0.45 3.09 17.56
N ALA A 62 -1.45 2.30 17.15
CA ALA A 62 -1.92 1.15 17.93
C ALA A 62 -0.80 0.13 18.16
N GLY A 63 0.04 -0.13 17.16
CA GLY A 63 1.23 -0.98 17.27
C GLY A 63 2.21 -0.48 18.32
N ILE A 64 2.55 0.82 18.32
CA ILE A 64 3.40 1.43 19.35
C ILE A 64 2.79 1.23 20.74
N LEU A 65 1.48 1.48 20.88
CA LEU A 65 0.79 1.34 22.16
C LEU A 65 0.82 -0.11 22.66
N VAL A 66 0.60 -1.08 21.78
CA VAL A 66 0.64 -2.51 22.12
C VAL A 66 2.05 -2.93 22.53
N GLU A 67 3.08 -2.60 21.74
CA GLU A 67 4.46 -3.00 22.05
C GLU A 67 4.97 -2.37 23.34
N GLN A 68 4.58 -1.13 23.65
CA GLN A 68 5.06 -0.42 24.83
C GLN A 68 4.27 -0.71 26.11
N PHE A 69 2.95 -0.92 26.01
CA PHE A 69 2.05 -0.93 27.18
C PHE A 69 1.31 -2.25 27.42
N VAL A 70 1.60 -3.32 26.67
CA VAL A 70 1.18 -4.67 27.08
C VAL A 70 1.77 -4.97 28.47
N PRO A 71 1.14 -5.79 29.33
CA PRO A 71 1.64 -6.02 30.70
C PRO A 71 3.08 -6.56 30.81
N ALA A 72 3.61 -7.13 29.73
CA ALA A 72 4.99 -7.61 29.63
C ALA A 72 5.92 -6.63 28.88
N GLY A 73 5.42 -5.47 28.46
CA GLY A 73 6.16 -4.48 27.69
C GLY A 73 7.06 -3.60 28.56
N PRO A 74 7.96 -2.82 27.95
CA PRO A 74 8.93 -2.00 28.67
C PRO A 74 8.31 -0.75 29.31
N HIS A 75 7.06 -0.38 29.04
CA HIS A 75 6.39 0.82 29.58
C HIS A 75 7.20 2.11 29.37
N LEU A 76 7.76 2.31 28.17
CA LEU A 76 8.67 3.41 27.82
C LEU A 76 10.00 3.43 28.60
N GLN A 77 10.31 2.38 29.35
CA GLN A 77 11.60 2.22 30.00
C GLN A 77 12.59 1.58 29.02
N LEU A 78 13.59 2.34 28.59
CA LEU A 78 14.62 1.83 27.69
C LEU A 78 15.77 1.13 28.44
N TYR A 79 16.08 1.64 29.63
CA TYR A 79 17.20 1.17 30.44
C TYR A 79 16.74 1.00 31.89
N SER A 80 17.15 -0.09 32.51
CA SER A 80 16.89 -0.35 33.92
C SER A 80 18.11 0.06 34.75
N PRO A 81 18.00 1.16 35.54
CA PRO A 81 19.10 1.57 36.42
C PRO A 81 19.40 0.52 37.50
N LYS A 82 18.42 -0.34 37.85
CA LYS A 82 18.57 -1.36 38.89
C LYS A 82 19.41 -2.55 38.42
N THR A 83 19.20 -2.97 37.19
CA THR A 83 19.86 -4.17 36.61
C THR A 83 21.01 -3.80 35.68
N HIS A 84 21.32 -2.51 35.54
CA HIS A 84 22.35 -1.97 34.66
C HIS A 84 22.32 -2.52 33.23
N SER A 85 21.12 -2.78 32.72
CA SER A 85 20.88 -3.46 31.45
C SER A 85 19.74 -2.81 30.67
N TRP A 86 19.76 -3.02 29.35
CA TRP A 86 18.69 -2.62 28.45
C TRP A 86 17.42 -3.44 28.73
N THR A 87 16.27 -2.79 28.68
CA THR A 87 14.97 -3.44 28.93
C THR A 87 14.30 -3.80 27.61
N ASP A 88 14.20 -5.10 27.33
CA ASP A 88 13.42 -5.70 26.23
C ASP A 88 13.47 -4.93 24.89
N LEU A 89 14.67 -4.81 24.34
CA LEU A 89 14.95 -4.06 23.09
C LEU A 89 14.14 -4.55 21.88
N THR A 90 13.61 -5.78 21.91
CA THR A 90 12.71 -6.28 20.86
C THR A 90 11.43 -5.44 20.74
N HIS A 91 10.84 -4.99 21.85
CA HIS A 91 9.65 -4.12 21.81
C HIS A 91 9.99 -2.73 21.26
N TRP A 92 11.17 -2.21 21.60
CA TRP A 92 11.70 -0.96 21.05
C TRP A 92 11.96 -1.06 19.55
N HIS A 93 12.52 -2.18 19.08
CA HIS A 93 12.71 -2.45 17.66
C HIS A 93 11.39 -2.31 16.89
N TYR A 94 10.34 -3.02 17.30
CA TYR A 94 9.05 -2.94 16.60
C TYR A 94 8.38 -1.57 16.76
N SER A 95 8.52 -0.94 17.92
CA SER A 95 8.01 0.42 18.15
C SER A 95 8.67 1.44 17.21
N THR A 96 9.97 1.29 16.93
CA THR A 96 10.68 2.14 15.95
C THR A 96 10.18 1.90 14.54
N VAL A 97 9.97 0.65 14.11
CA VAL A 97 9.35 0.33 12.81
C VAL A 97 8.00 1.05 12.70
N TYR A 98 7.11 0.86 13.68
CA TYR A 98 5.80 1.49 13.69
C TYR A 98 5.87 3.03 13.69
N LEU A 99 6.84 3.64 14.39
CA LEU A 99 7.02 5.08 14.38
C LEU A 99 7.25 5.63 12.97
N PHE A 100 8.09 4.98 12.15
CA PHE A 100 8.31 5.46 10.78
C PHE A 100 7.08 5.26 9.89
N PHE A 101 6.32 4.17 10.07
CA PHE A 101 5.04 4.01 9.37
C PHE A 101 3.97 5.00 9.83
N LEU A 102 3.97 5.39 11.11
CA LEU A 102 3.12 6.46 11.64
C LEU A 102 3.44 7.79 10.97
N LEU A 103 4.72 8.15 10.90
CA LEU A 103 5.17 9.36 10.19
C LEU A 103 4.78 9.32 8.72
N SER A 104 4.95 8.17 8.04
CA SER A 104 4.50 8.02 6.65
C SER A 104 2.99 8.18 6.50
N GLY A 105 2.18 7.64 7.42
CA GLY A 105 0.72 7.86 7.41
C GLY A 105 0.32 9.32 7.62
N ILE A 106 1.01 10.03 8.50
CA ILE A 106 0.81 11.47 8.69
C ILE A 106 1.17 12.25 7.42
N VAL A 107 2.30 11.94 6.79
CA VAL A 107 2.72 12.60 5.53
C VAL A 107 1.69 12.36 4.43
N ASP A 108 1.15 11.14 4.28
CA ASP A 108 0.07 10.87 3.31
C ASP A 108 -1.16 11.76 3.54
N ILE A 109 -1.61 11.92 4.79
CA ILE A 109 -2.74 12.78 5.14
C ILE A 109 -2.43 14.25 4.82
N VAL A 110 -1.25 14.72 5.24
CA VAL A 110 -0.86 16.13 5.11
C VAL A 110 -0.59 16.51 3.65
N SER A 111 -0.11 15.58 2.82
CA SER A 111 0.12 15.78 1.37
C SER A 111 -1.15 16.16 0.61
N HIS A 112 -2.32 15.83 1.16
CA HIS A 112 -3.63 16.18 0.62
C HIS A 112 -4.35 17.28 1.41
N SER A 113 -3.67 17.92 2.35
CA SER A 113 -4.17 19.06 3.12
C SER A 113 -3.80 20.38 2.41
N PRO A 114 -4.31 21.56 2.84
CA PRO A 114 -3.93 22.84 2.24
C PRO A 114 -2.46 23.22 2.49
N LEU A 115 -1.74 22.42 3.29
CA LEU A 115 -0.30 22.57 3.51
C LEU A 115 0.41 22.17 2.20
N LYS A 116 1.02 23.14 1.54
CA LYS A 116 1.72 22.99 0.25
C LYS A 116 3.00 22.15 0.39
N LEU A 117 2.87 20.86 0.68
CA LEU A 117 4.00 19.95 0.76
C LEU A 117 4.64 19.74 -0.62
N PRO A 118 5.97 19.53 -0.68
CA PRO A 118 6.63 19.13 -1.91
C PRO A 118 5.98 17.85 -2.44
N PRO A 119 5.59 17.78 -3.72
CA PRO A 119 5.01 16.56 -4.25
C PRO A 119 6.05 15.43 -4.17
N GLY A 120 5.59 14.18 -3.98
CA GLY A 120 6.44 12.99 -3.81
C GLY A 120 6.97 12.78 -2.38
N LEU A 121 6.67 13.68 -1.43
CA LEU A 121 7.04 13.51 -0.02
C LEU A 121 6.34 12.28 0.60
N ASP A 122 5.12 11.98 0.17
CA ASP A 122 4.37 10.76 0.49
C ASP A 122 5.18 9.50 0.12
N LYS A 123 5.66 9.43 -1.12
CA LYS A 123 6.49 8.32 -1.62
C LYS A 123 7.82 8.21 -0.91
N LEU A 124 8.48 9.35 -0.68
CA LEU A 124 9.73 9.40 0.06
C LEU A 124 9.55 8.93 1.50
N SER A 125 8.48 9.35 2.18
CA SER A 125 8.20 8.93 3.55
C SER A 125 7.98 7.42 3.67
N LEU A 126 7.30 6.81 2.69
CA LEU A 126 7.09 5.36 2.64
C LEU A 126 8.41 4.63 2.36
N ALA A 127 9.23 5.14 1.44
CA ALA A 127 10.55 4.58 1.16
C ALA A 127 11.45 4.60 2.39
N LEU A 128 11.43 5.70 3.17
CA LEU A 128 12.16 5.82 4.42
C LEU A 128 11.63 4.84 5.49
N ALA A 129 10.31 4.68 5.61
CA ALA A 129 9.72 3.72 6.54
C ALA A 129 10.16 2.28 6.24
N LEU A 130 10.07 1.86 4.99
CA LEU A 130 10.54 0.54 4.55
C LEU A 130 12.06 0.40 4.72
N SER A 131 12.84 1.44 4.44
CA SER A 131 14.30 1.40 4.63
C SER A 131 14.68 1.21 6.10
N MET A 132 14.00 1.88 7.03
CA MET A 132 14.24 1.74 8.46
C MET A 132 13.78 0.37 8.98
N GLU A 133 12.68 -0.15 8.46
CA GLU A 133 12.25 -1.52 8.73
C GLU A 133 13.30 -2.54 8.28
N GLY A 134 13.75 -2.46 7.02
CA GLY A 134 14.77 -3.35 6.47
C GLY A 134 16.10 -3.24 7.23
N LEU A 135 16.51 -2.02 7.61
CA LEU A 135 17.70 -1.78 8.42
C LEU A 135 17.61 -2.48 9.78
N LEU A 136 16.47 -2.33 10.48
CA LEU A 136 16.26 -2.93 11.78
C LEU A 136 16.31 -4.46 11.70
N PHE A 137 15.72 -5.08 10.67
CA PHE A 137 15.81 -6.54 10.47
C PHE A 137 17.21 -7.03 10.10
N CYS A 138 17.99 -6.26 9.31
CA CYS A 138 19.38 -6.63 9.00
C CYS A 138 20.30 -6.66 10.23
N PHE A 139 20.06 -5.77 11.21
CA PHE A 139 20.89 -5.61 12.39
C PHE A 139 20.23 -6.13 13.68
N HIS A 140 19.18 -6.94 13.55
CA HIS A 140 18.62 -7.64 14.70
C HIS A 140 19.59 -8.74 15.15
N ASP A 141 19.78 -8.88 16.47
CA ASP A 141 20.66 -9.89 17.03
C ASP A 141 19.97 -11.26 17.01
N TYR A 142 20.49 -12.16 16.16
CA TYR A 142 20.01 -13.54 15.99
C TYR A 142 20.99 -14.57 16.55
N SER A 143 21.87 -14.17 17.48
CA SER A 143 23.13 -14.86 17.85
C SER A 143 23.09 -16.38 18.09
N ASP A 144 21.92 -16.97 18.33
CA ASP A 144 21.76 -18.43 18.53
C ASP A 144 20.73 -19.12 17.61
N ALA A 145 20.21 -18.46 16.56
CA ALA A 145 19.14 -18.99 15.70
C ALA A 145 19.41 -18.77 14.20
N GLY A 146 20.14 -19.71 13.57
CA GLY A 146 20.49 -19.63 12.15
C GLY A 146 19.28 -19.52 11.21
N LEU A 147 18.19 -20.26 11.51
CA LEU A 147 16.98 -20.22 10.69
C LEU A 147 16.24 -18.89 10.83
N ASP A 148 16.21 -18.34 12.04
CA ASP A 148 15.60 -17.04 12.34
C ASP A 148 16.29 -15.93 11.53
N HIS A 149 17.63 -15.92 11.53
CA HIS A 149 18.41 -15.01 10.72
C HIS A 149 18.10 -15.15 9.22
N HIS A 150 18.06 -16.38 8.70
CA HIS A 150 17.79 -16.64 7.28
C HIS A 150 16.40 -16.16 6.84
N LEU A 151 15.38 -16.48 7.64
CA LEU A 151 14.00 -16.07 7.42
C LEU A 151 13.85 -14.54 7.34
N HIS A 152 14.44 -13.83 8.30
CA HIS A 152 14.39 -12.36 8.33
C HIS A 152 15.29 -11.72 7.28
N SER A 153 16.39 -12.35 6.88
CA SER A 153 17.20 -11.89 5.75
C SER A 153 16.42 -11.94 4.44
N LEU A 154 15.64 -13.01 4.21
CA LEU A 154 14.73 -13.10 3.07
C LEU A 154 13.63 -12.03 3.13
N LEU A 155 13.08 -11.76 4.32
CA LEU A 155 12.13 -10.66 4.52
C LEU A 155 12.76 -9.31 4.14
N ALA A 156 13.99 -9.05 4.59
CA ALA A 156 14.71 -7.82 4.31
C ALA A 156 14.90 -7.59 2.79
N VAL A 157 15.17 -8.64 2.02
CA VAL A 157 15.23 -8.56 0.54
C VAL A 157 13.92 -8.03 -0.04
N ALA A 158 12.77 -8.55 0.42
CA ALA A 158 11.46 -8.06 -0.02
C ALA A 158 11.23 -6.61 0.40
N ILE A 159 11.60 -6.24 1.63
CA ILE A 159 11.47 -4.87 2.16
C ILE A 159 12.29 -3.88 1.33
N PHE A 160 13.58 -4.15 1.10
CA PHE A 160 14.44 -3.26 0.32
C PHE A 160 14.01 -3.14 -1.14
N ALA A 161 13.49 -4.22 -1.75
CA ALA A 161 12.89 -4.13 -3.08
C ALA A 161 11.69 -3.17 -3.11
N GLY A 162 10.83 -3.22 -2.09
CA GLY A 162 9.71 -2.28 -1.91
C GLY A 162 10.18 -0.85 -1.65
N ALA A 163 11.19 -0.67 -0.81
CA ALA A 163 11.80 0.63 -0.50
C ALA A 163 12.40 1.29 -1.75
N LEU A 164 13.15 0.53 -2.55
CA LEU A 164 13.71 1.00 -3.81
C LEU A 164 12.62 1.42 -4.79
N CYS A 165 11.54 0.63 -4.94
CA CYS A 165 10.42 1.01 -5.80
C CYS A 165 9.74 2.30 -5.31
N ALA A 166 9.47 2.41 -4.01
CA ALA A 166 8.89 3.62 -3.42
C ALA A 166 9.80 4.86 -3.61
N LEU A 167 11.12 4.68 -3.51
CA LEU A 167 12.09 5.75 -3.75
C LEU A 167 12.11 6.17 -5.22
N LEU A 168 12.08 5.22 -6.15
CA LEU A 168 12.01 5.52 -7.59
C LEU A 168 10.69 6.22 -7.96
N GLU A 169 9.57 5.90 -7.29
CA GLU A 169 8.28 6.58 -7.46
C GLU A 169 8.34 8.08 -7.08
N VAL A 170 9.33 8.53 -6.29
CA VAL A 170 9.54 9.96 -6.00
C VAL A 170 9.84 10.74 -7.28
N PHE A 171 10.64 10.14 -8.17
CA PHE A 171 11.08 10.72 -9.44
C PHE A 171 10.18 10.31 -10.62
N LEU A 172 9.70 9.06 -10.62
CA LEU A 172 8.91 8.43 -11.67
C LEU A 172 7.47 8.22 -11.18
N ARG A 173 6.75 9.32 -10.94
CA ARG A 173 5.40 9.28 -10.37
C ARG A 173 4.40 8.56 -11.27
N ASP A 174 3.44 7.88 -10.63
CA ASP A 174 2.34 7.18 -11.28
C ASP A 174 2.79 6.11 -12.32
N HIS A 175 4.04 5.64 -12.21
CA HIS A 175 4.57 4.63 -13.12
C HIS A 175 4.06 3.25 -12.70
N ILE A 176 3.08 2.73 -13.44
CA ILE A 176 2.34 1.50 -13.09
C ILE A 176 3.24 0.29 -12.81
N ILE A 177 4.39 0.18 -13.49
CA ILE A 177 5.33 -0.93 -13.25
C ILE A 177 5.95 -0.82 -11.86
N LEU A 178 6.35 0.38 -11.42
CA LEU A 178 6.92 0.57 -10.08
C LEU A 178 5.87 0.33 -9.01
N GLU A 179 4.66 0.83 -9.23
CA GLU A 179 3.52 0.59 -8.32
C GLU A 179 3.20 -0.91 -8.21
N THR A 180 3.28 -1.65 -9.32
CA THR A 180 3.08 -3.12 -9.34
C THR A 180 4.19 -3.84 -8.59
N PHE A 181 5.46 -3.48 -8.80
CA PHE A 181 6.59 -4.08 -8.08
C PHE A 181 6.51 -3.81 -6.58
N ARG A 182 6.25 -2.56 -6.17
CA ARG A 182 6.03 -2.22 -4.76
C ARG A 182 4.88 -3.02 -4.17
N THR A 183 3.76 -3.15 -4.89
CA THR A 183 2.61 -3.95 -4.44
C THR A 183 2.98 -5.43 -4.27
N SER A 184 3.74 -6.00 -5.21
CA SER A 184 4.22 -7.38 -5.11
C SER A 184 5.12 -7.59 -3.89
N SER A 185 5.96 -6.61 -3.56
CA SER A 185 6.81 -6.62 -2.37
C SER A 185 5.96 -6.63 -1.08
N PHE A 186 4.89 -5.84 -1.00
CA PHE A 186 4.00 -5.83 0.18
C PHE A 186 3.26 -7.16 0.36
N LEU A 187 2.77 -7.75 -0.73
CA LEU A 187 2.16 -9.10 -0.68
C LEU A 187 3.17 -10.15 -0.23
N LEU A 188 4.40 -10.08 -0.72
CA LEU A 188 5.49 -10.97 -0.32
C LEU A 188 5.84 -10.80 1.16
N GLN A 189 6.08 -9.57 1.63
CA GLN A 189 6.33 -9.27 3.04
C GLN A 189 5.21 -9.81 3.94
N GLY A 190 3.97 -9.55 3.57
CA GLY A 190 2.81 -9.96 4.34
C GLY A 190 2.69 -11.48 4.48
N SER A 191 2.75 -12.19 3.35
CA SER A 191 2.67 -13.65 3.35
C SER A 191 3.91 -14.32 3.97
N TRP A 192 5.08 -13.69 3.85
CA TRP A 192 6.32 -14.21 4.43
C TRP A 192 6.38 -14.02 5.94
N LEU A 193 5.86 -12.92 6.49
CA LEU A 193 5.70 -12.74 7.94
C LEU A 193 4.79 -13.81 8.57
N TRP A 194 3.79 -14.29 7.85
CA TRP A 194 3.02 -15.47 8.24
C TRP A 194 3.90 -16.73 8.25
N GLN A 195 4.70 -16.95 7.20
CA GLN A 195 5.64 -18.07 7.14
C GLN A 195 6.65 -18.04 8.30
N ILE A 196 7.19 -16.87 8.64
CA ILE A 196 8.06 -16.66 9.81
C ILE A 196 7.35 -17.10 11.08
N GLY A 197 6.10 -16.66 11.27
CA GLY A 197 5.28 -17.09 12.40
C GLY A 197 5.15 -18.61 12.49
N PHE A 198 4.81 -19.28 11.38
CA PHE A 198 4.65 -20.74 11.36
C PHE A 198 5.95 -21.51 11.65
N VAL A 199 7.09 -21.02 11.17
CA VAL A 199 8.38 -21.70 11.33
C VAL A 199 8.95 -21.49 12.75
N LEU A 200 8.92 -20.27 13.26
CA LEU A 200 9.52 -19.92 14.56
C LEU A 200 8.59 -20.19 15.74
N SER A 201 7.27 -20.15 15.53
CA SER A 201 6.26 -20.37 16.56
C SER A 201 5.07 -21.17 16.02
N PRO A 202 5.23 -22.50 15.81
CA PRO A 202 4.17 -23.35 15.27
C PRO A 202 2.90 -23.25 16.14
N PRO A 203 1.76 -22.75 15.60
CA PRO A 203 0.58 -22.45 16.41
C PRO A 203 -0.11 -23.71 16.95
N TRP A 204 0.16 -24.87 16.36
CA TRP A 204 -0.43 -26.17 16.74
C TRP A 204 0.51 -27.06 17.56
N GLY A 205 1.63 -26.52 18.05
CA GLY A 205 2.55 -27.28 18.91
C GLY A 205 3.24 -28.47 18.22
N GLY A 206 3.42 -28.39 16.90
CA GLY A 206 4.20 -29.37 16.14
C GLY A 206 5.70 -29.34 16.49
N PRO A 207 6.48 -30.35 16.04
CA PRO A 207 7.93 -30.32 16.23
C PRO A 207 8.52 -29.07 15.59
N GLY A 208 9.38 -28.37 16.33
CA GLY A 208 10.08 -27.20 15.83
C GLY A 208 11.04 -27.54 14.68
N TRP A 209 11.39 -26.54 13.88
CA TRP A 209 12.35 -26.70 12.80
C TRP A 209 13.79 -26.77 13.34
N ASP A 210 14.57 -27.72 12.82
CA ASP A 210 16.01 -27.81 13.13
C ASP A 210 16.72 -26.57 12.60
N GLN A 211 17.34 -25.82 13.52
CA GLN A 211 18.03 -24.56 13.26
C GLN A 211 19.37 -24.74 12.52
N THR A 212 19.87 -25.97 12.45
CA THR A 212 21.18 -26.31 11.88
C THR A 212 21.09 -27.12 10.58
N ASP A 213 19.91 -27.63 10.24
CA ASP A 213 19.72 -28.43 9.03
C ASP A 213 19.72 -27.55 7.77
N SER A 214 20.77 -27.69 6.96
CA SER A 214 20.93 -27.01 5.67
C SER A 214 19.77 -27.23 4.67
N ASN A 215 19.03 -28.35 4.79
CA ASN A 215 17.86 -28.59 3.95
C ASN A 215 16.71 -27.63 4.28
N ASN A 216 16.55 -27.25 5.55
CA ASN A 216 15.55 -26.28 5.98
C ASN A 216 15.82 -24.90 5.37
N PHE A 217 17.09 -24.45 5.35
CA PHE A 217 17.48 -23.20 4.68
C PHE A 217 17.14 -23.22 3.19
N THR A 218 17.51 -24.30 2.52
CA THR A 218 17.24 -24.48 1.08
C THR A 218 15.75 -24.49 0.79
N PHE A 219 14.97 -25.26 1.56
CA PHE A 219 13.52 -25.33 1.41
C PHE A 219 12.85 -23.98 1.64
N LEU A 220 13.25 -23.23 2.67
CA LEU A 220 12.68 -21.91 2.95
C LEU A 220 13.00 -20.90 1.85
N THR A 221 14.20 -20.94 1.26
CA THR A 221 14.50 -20.11 0.08
C THR A 221 13.59 -20.45 -1.11
N ILE A 222 13.35 -21.75 -1.36
CA ILE A 222 12.40 -22.19 -2.40
C ILE A 222 10.98 -21.70 -2.08
N CYS A 223 10.56 -21.84 -0.82
CA CYS A 223 9.26 -21.39 -0.33
C CYS A 223 9.10 -19.87 -0.54
N PHE A 224 10.12 -19.07 -0.23
CA PHE A 224 10.12 -17.63 -0.48
C PHE A 224 9.86 -17.30 -1.96
N CYS A 225 10.52 -18.02 -2.87
CA CYS A 225 10.26 -17.87 -4.31
C CYS A 225 8.83 -18.25 -4.70
N TRP A 226 8.25 -19.29 -4.09
CA TRP A 226 6.84 -19.65 -4.30
C TRP A 226 5.87 -18.59 -3.79
N HIS A 227 6.15 -18.00 -2.63
CA HIS A 227 5.39 -16.85 -2.12
C HIS A 227 5.41 -15.69 -3.11
N TYR A 228 6.58 -15.40 -3.71
CA TYR A 228 6.69 -14.34 -4.71
C TYR A 228 5.93 -14.68 -6.00
N ALA A 229 6.03 -15.91 -6.48
CA ALA A 229 5.22 -16.37 -7.62
C ALA A 229 3.72 -16.24 -7.32
N GLY A 230 3.28 -16.60 -6.12
CA GLY A 230 1.91 -16.40 -5.65
C GLY A 230 1.48 -14.93 -5.65
N ALA A 231 2.34 -14.02 -5.17
CA ALA A 231 2.08 -12.58 -5.21
C ALA A 231 1.90 -12.06 -6.66
N LEU A 232 2.69 -12.55 -7.61
CA LEU A 232 2.55 -12.22 -9.03
C LEU A 232 1.24 -12.76 -9.63
N VAL A 233 0.83 -13.98 -9.26
CA VAL A 233 -0.46 -14.55 -9.67
C VAL A 233 -1.62 -13.72 -9.13
N VAL A 234 -1.58 -13.29 -7.86
CA VAL A 234 -2.60 -12.41 -7.27
C VAL A 234 -2.69 -11.09 -8.04
N LEU A 235 -1.56 -10.49 -8.38
CA LEU A 235 -1.53 -9.25 -9.17
C LEU A 235 -2.12 -9.45 -10.58
N ALA A 236 -1.76 -10.55 -11.24
CA ALA A 236 -2.29 -10.88 -12.56
C ALA A 236 -3.80 -11.11 -12.53
N ALA A 237 -4.29 -11.88 -11.54
CA ALA A 237 -5.71 -12.16 -11.35
C ALA A 237 -6.50 -10.88 -11.07
N ASN A 238 -6.02 -10.02 -10.17
CA ASN A 238 -6.69 -8.77 -9.83
C ASN A 238 -6.65 -7.76 -10.99
N SER A 239 -5.57 -7.73 -11.77
CA SER A 239 -5.49 -6.92 -12.99
C SER A 239 -6.45 -7.41 -14.07
N ALA A 240 -6.56 -8.72 -14.28
CA ALA A 240 -7.51 -9.31 -15.22
C ALA A 240 -8.96 -9.05 -14.79
N ALA A 241 -9.29 -9.30 -13.51
CA ALA A 241 -10.60 -9.00 -12.95
C ALA A 241 -10.96 -7.52 -13.08
N SER A 242 -10.02 -6.61 -12.80
CA SER A 242 -10.22 -5.16 -12.95
C SER A 242 -10.52 -4.77 -14.40
N ARG A 243 -9.85 -5.40 -15.39
CA ARG A 243 -10.13 -5.20 -16.81
C ARG A 243 -11.51 -5.71 -17.19
N CYS A 244 -11.84 -6.96 -16.85
CA CYS A 244 -13.15 -7.55 -17.14
C CYS A 244 -14.30 -6.76 -16.52
N CYS A 245 -14.15 -6.30 -15.27
CA CYS A 245 -15.14 -5.45 -14.61
C CYS A 245 -15.28 -4.09 -15.30
N ASN A 246 -14.17 -3.48 -15.73
CA ASN A 246 -14.20 -2.20 -16.43
C ASN A 246 -14.87 -2.33 -17.81
N GLU A 247 -14.53 -3.35 -18.59
CA GLU A 247 -15.14 -3.64 -19.89
C GLU A 247 -16.64 -3.96 -19.75
N SER A 248 -17.02 -4.79 -18.78
CA SER A 248 -18.43 -5.11 -18.50
C SER A 248 -19.23 -3.89 -18.07
N CYS A 249 -18.61 -2.95 -17.33
CA CYS A 249 -19.26 -1.71 -16.93
C CYS A 249 -19.45 -0.77 -18.13
N GLN A 250 -18.43 -0.65 -18.98
CA GLN A 250 -18.51 0.14 -20.22
C GLN A 250 -19.57 -0.41 -21.19
N LEU A 251 -19.66 -1.74 -21.34
CA LEU A 251 -20.72 -2.39 -22.14
C LEU A 251 -22.12 -2.05 -21.61
N LYS A 252 -22.32 -2.09 -20.28
CA LYS A 252 -23.61 -1.71 -19.67
C LYS A 252 -23.98 -0.25 -19.89
N PHE A 253 -23.01 0.67 -19.82
CA PHE A 253 -23.29 2.08 -20.11
C PHE A 253 -23.57 2.34 -21.59
N GLY A 254 -22.87 1.65 -22.50
CA GLY A 254 -23.17 1.71 -23.92
C GLY A 254 -24.59 1.24 -24.26
N ASP A 255 -25.07 0.17 -23.59
CA ASP A 255 -26.46 -0.29 -23.76
C ASP A 255 -27.48 0.71 -23.19
N ILE A 256 -27.17 1.40 -22.10
CA ILE A 256 -28.03 2.46 -21.52
C ILE A 256 -28.11 3.69 -22.42
N ASP A 257 -26.99 4.11 -23.02
CA ASP A 257 -26.98 5.23 -23.97
C ASP A 257 -27.75 4.91 -25.26
N VAL A 258 -27.80 3.64 -25.67
CA VAL A 258 -28.65 3.18 -26.80
C VAL A 258 -30.13 3.12 -26.42
N GLU A 259 -30.47 2.81 -25.15
CA GLU A 259 -31.87 2.82 -24.67
C GLU A 259 -32.42 4.24 -24.44
N LEU A 260 -31.55 5.24 -24.22
CA LEU A 260 -31.93 6.65 -24.06
C LEU A 260 -32.12 7.45 -25.37
N ASP A 261 -31.88 6.86 -26.54
CA ASP A 261 -32.16 7.50 -27.85
C ASP A 261 -33.55 7.15 -28.42
N CYS A 262 -34.37 6.37 -27.70
CA CYS A 262 -35.72 6.05 -28.14
C CYS A 262 -36.78 6.98 -27.52
N GLY A 263 -36.87 8.18 -28.09
CA GLY A 263 -38.14 8.88 -28.24
C GLY A 263 -38.50 9.88 -27.16
N MET A 264 -38.10 11.14 -27.35
CA MET A 264 -38.96 12.28 -27.03
C MET A 264 -38.56 13.52 -27.84
N CYS A 265 -39.09 13.61 -29.07
CA CYS A 265 -39.20 14.87 -29.79
C CYS A 265 -40.23 15.75 -29.07
N ILE A 266 -39.80 16.66 -28.20
CA ILE A 266 -40.67 17.75 -27.73
C ILE A 266 -40.83 18.75 -28.88
N HIS A 267 -41.88 18.53 -29.67
CA HIS A 267 -42.42 19.52 -30.59
C HIS A 267 -43.11 20.60 -29.75
N LYS A 268 -42.49 21.77 -29.60
CA LYS A 268 -43.20 22.98 -29.16
C LYS A 268 -43.25 23.97 -30.31
N GLY A 269 -44.46 24.15 -30.81
CA GLY A 269 -44.79 24.81 -32.06
C GLY A 269 -44.28 26.25 -32.18
N SER A 270 -43.93 26.59 -33.42
CA SER A 270 -43.73 27.93 -33.91
C SER A 270 -44.94 28.82 -33.64
N LYS A 271 -44.72 30.00 -33.06
CA LYS A 271 -45.48 31.19 -33.44
C LYS A 271 -44.55 32.09 -34.26
N SER A 272 -44.83 32.12 -35.55
CA SER A 272 -44.39 33.13 -36.51
C SER A 272 -45.05 34.47 -36.19
N SER A 273 -44.28 35.56 -36.26
CA SER A 273 -44.71 36.80 -36.91
C SER A 273 -43.48 37.68 -37.17
N ASP A 274 -43.17 37.84 -38.45
CA ASP A 274 -42.57 38.98 -39.19
C ASP A 274 -41.65 39.97 -38.45
N GLY A 275 -40.51 40.40 -39.01
CA GLY A 275 -40.03 40.29 -40.37
C GLY A 275 -38.59 40.80 -40.49
N ALA A 276 -37.89 40.31 -41.51
CA ALA A 276 -36.59 40.81 -41.94
C ALA A 276 -36.75 42.04 -42.83
N LEU A 277 -35.80 42.97 -42.80
CA LEU A 277 -34.96 43.39 -43.94
C LEU A 277 -34.15 44.67 -43.61
N LEU A 278 -32.83 44.56 -43.73
CA LEU A 278 -31.86 45.65 -43.98
C LEU A 278 -32.04 46.15 -45.44
N PRO A 279 -31.62 47.37 -45.84
CA PRO A 279 -30.19 47.66 -46.09
C PRO A 279 -29.70 49.11 -45.87
N GLU A 280 -28.38 49.17 -45.64
CA GLU A 280 -27.35 50.17 -45.98
C GLU A 280 -27.50 51.70 -45.73
N SER A 281 -26.34 52.26 -45.39
CA SER A 281 -25.95 53.63 -44.99
C SER A 281 -26.24 54.74 -46.02
N PRO A 282 -26.20 56.02 -45.59
CA PRO A 282 -24.97 56.80 -45.83
C PRO A 282 -24.54 57.71 -44.66
N SER A 283 -23.34 58.26 -44.84
CA SER A 283 -22.64 59.27 -44.06
C SER A 283 -23.46 60.53 -43.73
N ASP A 284 -23.13 61.22 -42.63
CA ASP A 284 -22.60 62.59 -42.64
C ASP A 284 -22.50 63.20 -41.21
N ASP A 285 -21.33 63.76 -40.93
CA ASP A 285 -20.99 64.96 -40.15
C ASP A 285 -21.96 65.48 -39.06
N LYS A 286 -21.51 65.49 -37.79
CA LYS A 286 -20.85 66.63 -37.11
C LYS A 286 -20.61 66.35 -35.62
#